data_AF-A0A7X4F829-F1
#
_entry.id   AF-A0A7X4F829-F1
#
_cell.length_a   1.000
_cell.length_b   1.000
_cell.length_c   1.000
_cell.angle_alpha   90.00
_cell.angle_beta   90.00
_cell.angle_gamma   90.00
#
_symmetry.space_group_name_H-M   'P 1'
#
loop_
_entity.id
_entity.type
_entity.pdbx_description
1 polymer ?
#
loop_
_entity_poly.entity_id
_entity_poly.type
_entity_poly.pdbx_seq_one_letter_code
_entity_poly.pdbx_strand_id
1 'polypeptide(L)'
;MAKRTQHAPAKRAIIVGMDGASMELVKNMIDWGHTPNMARLLQNGVYRPMIGVFPTLTPPGWTALSTGSWPGTHRVMDFNIRALGERLDKTTWGINTGLCQSEYLWNLVERAGGKPILVKWEMSWPPTVKTGIQVEGTGPGVSNHHQIAGYHLFVAGKWAPRPIGGQRDPETLDPSALQKVRHVDPVTITPIDDTDWDALPDSAEPVQAVQLTIRPLARGREDVMPSVHSEGDASDE
;
A
#
# COMPACT_ATOMS: atom_id res chain seq x y z
N MET A 1 -38.04 -1.27 14.08
CA MET A 1 -37.31 -0.59 12.99
C MET A 1 -37.01 -1.61 11.91
N ALA A 2 -37.56 -1.44 10.70
CA ALA A 2 -37.28 -2.33 9.59
C ALA A 2 -35.79 -2.21 9.20
N LYS A 3 -35.04 -3.32 9.22
CA LYS A 3 -33.68 -3.38 8.67
C LYS A 3 -33.77 -2.98 7.20
N ARG A 4 -33.22 -1.81 6.87
CA ARG A 4 -33.04 -1.35 5.50
C ARG A 4 -32.03 -2.29 4.83
N THR A 5 -32.49 -3.43 4.32
CA THR A 5 -31.70 -4.26 3.42
C THR A 5 -31.72 -3.58 2.05
N GLN A 6 -30.97 -2.49 1.93
CA GLN A 6 -30.61 -1.98 0.61
C GLN A 6 -29.71 -3.04 0.00
N HIS A 7 -30.19 -3.69 -1.07
CA HIS A 7 -29.34 -4.54 -1.89
C HIS A 7 -28.11 -3.71 -2.30
N ALA A 8 -26.92 -4.25 -2.05
CA ALA A 8 -25.68 -3.58 -2.43
C ALA A 8 -25.71 -3.33 -3.95
N PRO A 9 -25.34 -2.12 -4.42
CA PRO A 9 -25.41 -1.77 -5.84
C PRO A 9 -24.46 -2.60 -6.72
N ALA A 10 -23.51 -3.31 -6.11
CA ALA A 10 -22.58 -4.20 -6.79
C ALA A 10 -22.39 -5.51 -6.01
N LYS A 11 -22.09 -6.60 -6.76
CA LYS A 11 -21.77 -7.92 -6.19
C LYS A 11 -20.31 -8.03 -5.71
N ARG A 12 -19.45 -7.09 -6.11
CA ARG A 12 -18.00 -7.07 -5.81
C ARG A 12 -17.58 -5.63 -5.54
N ALA A 13 -16.59 -5.48 -4.68
CA ALA A 13 -15.95 -4.19 -4.39
C ALA A 13 -14.44 -4.37 -4.43
N ILE A 14 -13.75 -3.31 -4.86
CA ILE A 14 -12.29 -3.20 -4.83
C ILE A 14 -11.96 -1.98 -3.99
N ILE A 15 -11.02 -2.15 -3.06
CA ILE A 15 -10.49 -1.07 -2.25
C ILE A 15 -9.01 -0.97 -2.57
N VAL A 16 -8.57 0.22 -2.97
CA VAL A 16 -7.17 0.53 -3.21
C VAL A 16 -6.73 1.54 -2.16
N GLY A 17 -5.74 1.18 -1.37
CA GLY A 17 -5.12 2.10 -0.43
C GLY A 17 -3.82 2.66 -1.01
N MET A 18 -3.59 3.95 -0.75
CA MET A 18 -2.38 4.66 -1.15
C MET A 18 -1.81 5.32 0.11
N ASP A 19 -0.73 4.77 0.67
CA ASP A 19 -0.13 5.33 1.89
C ASP A 19 0.43 6.74 1.63
N GLY A 20 0.22 7.66 2.56
CA GLY A 20 0.63 9.07 2.47
C GLY A 20 -0.09 9.91 1.41
N ALA A 21 -1.04 9.37 0.64
CA ALA A 21 -1.70 10.08 -0.46
C ALA A 21 -2.93 10.88 -0.01
N SER A 22 -2.71 12.06 0.57
CA SER A 22 -3.82 12.97 0.92
C SER A 22 -4.58 13.45 -0.33
N MET A 23 -5.86 13.78 -0.16
CA MET A 23 -6.68 14.29 -1.28
C MET A 23 -6.15 15.62 -1.84
N GLU A 24 -5.44 16.39 -1.02
CA GLU A 24 -4.74 17.60 -1.46
C GLU A 24 -3.65 17.27 -2.48
N LEU A 25 -2.80 16.28 -2.19
CA LEU A 25 -1.77 15.82 -3.12
C LEU A 25 -2.39 15.29 -4.40
N VAL A 26 -3.45 14.46 -4.31
CA VAL A 26 -4.16 13.93 -5.47
C VAL A 26 -4.69 15.06 -6.36
N LYS A 27 -5.32 16.08 -5.76
CA LYS A 27 -5.85 17.24 -6.49
C LYS A 27 -4.74 18.05 -7.18
N ASN A 28 -3.64 18.34 -6.48
CA ASN A 28 -2.53 19.07 -7.09
C ASN A 28 -1.96 18.31 -8.29
N MET A 29 -1.83 16.98 -8.20
CA MET A 29 -1.37 16.15 -9.32
C MET A 29 -2.35 16.15 -10.51
N ILE A 30 -3.66 16.24 -10.25
CA ILE A 30 -4.68 16.40 -11.29
C ILE A 30 -4.55 17.77 -11.95
N ASP A 31 -4.48 18.83 -11.14
CA ASP A 31 -4.42 20.22 -11.61
C ASP A 31 -3.14 20.49 -12.42
N TRP A 32 -2.05 19.77 -12.14
CA TRP A 32 -0.80 19.78 -12.91
C TRP A 32 -0.82 18.87 -14.16
N GLY A 33 -1.91 18.13 -14.39
CA GLY A 33 -2.08 17.26 -15.57
C GLY A 33 -1.35 15.91 -15.48
N HIS A 34 -0.91 15.47 -14.30
CA HIS A 34 -0.13 14.24 -14.14
C HIS A 34 -0.97 12.98 -13.93
N THR A 35 -2.22 13.11 -13.44
CA THR A 35 -3.07 11.96 -13.09
C THR A 35 -4.45 12.02 -13.77
N PRO A 36 -4.52 11.98 -15.11
CA PRO A 36 -5.78 12.14 -15.86
C PRO A 36 -6.83 11.06 -15.53
N ASN A 37 -6.41 9.84 -15.21
CA ASN A 37 -7.33 8.79 -14.75
C ASN A 37 -7.93 9.07 -13.37
N MET A 38 -7.18 9.70 -12.46
CA MET A 38 -7.72 10.15 -11.17
C MET A 38 -8.68 11.32 -11.38
N ALA A 39 -8.37 12.24 -12.31
CA ALA A 39 -9.28 13.31 -12.69
C ALA A 39 -10.64 12.76 -13.16
N ARG A 40 -10.61 11.76 -14.05
CA ARG A 40 -11.82 11.08 -14.55
C ARG A 40 -12.59 10.35 -13.44
N LEU A 41 -11.90 9.69 -12.50
CA LEU A 41 -12.54 9.04 -11.35
C LEU A 41 -13.24 10.06 -10.44
N LEU A 42 -12.62 11.21 -10.20
CA LEU A 42 -13.22 12.29 -9.41
C LEU A 42 -14.42 12.92 -10.11
N GLN A 43 -14.36 13.10 -11.43
CA GLN A 43 -15.46 13.64 -12.24
C GLN A 43 -16.68 12.72 -12.29
N ASN A 44 -16.46 11.40 -12.37
CA ASN A 44 -17.54 10.41 -12.49
C ASN A 44 -17.94 9.78 -11.14
N GLY A 45 -17.34 10.24 -10.05
CA GLY A 45 -17.46 9.63 -8.73
C GLY A 45 -17.71 10.65 -7.64
N VAL A 46 -17.36 10.26 -6.41
CA VAL A 46 -17.44 11.11 -5.24
C VAL A 46 -16.09 11.12 -4.57
N TYR A 47 -15.63 12.31 -4.17
CA TYR A 47 -14.43 12.47 -3.36
C TYR A 47 -14.71 13.39 -2.18
N ARG A 48 -13.94 13.20 -1.11
CA ARG A 48 -13.88 14.11 0.02
C ARG A 48 -12.48 14.15 0.62
N PRO A 49 -12.05 15.30 1.15
CA PRO A 49 -10.96 15.32 2.13
C PRO A 49 -11.32 14.47 3.35
N MET A 50 -10.33 13.76 3.89
CA MET A 50 -10.47 13.01 5.14
C MET A 50 -9.50 13.55 6.19
N ILE A 51 -9.96 13.56 7.43
CA ILE A 51 -9.11 13.73 8.60
C ILE A 51 -8.65 12.32 8.98
N GLY A 52 -7.33 12.10 8.98
CA GLY A 52 -6.75 10.85 9.44
C GLY A 52 -7.00 10.62 10.93
N VAL A 53 -6.69 9.42 11.41
CA VAL A 53 -6.69 9.15 12.84
C VAL A 53 -5.51 9.86 13.53
N PHE A 54 -5.63 10.08 14.84
CA PHE A 54 -4.52 10.54 15.67
C PHE A 54 -4.07 9.39 16.59
N PRO A 55 -2.78 9.01 16.57
CA PRO A 55 -1.70 9.59 15.77
C PRO A 55 -1.77 9.21 14.28
N THR A 56 -1.32 10.10 13.38
CA THR A 56 -1.34 9.93 11.92
C THR A 56 -0.19 9.03 11.45
N LEU A 57 -0.19 7.78 11.93
CA LEU A 57 0.79 6.75 11.59
C LEU A 57 0.14 5.62 10.77
N THR A 58 0.94 4.89 10.00
CA THR A 58 0.48 3.74 9.20
C THR A 58 -0.30 2.72 10.04
N PRO A 59 0.19 2.18 11.18
CA PRO A 59 -0.56 1.15 11.91
C PRO A 59 -1.95 1.58 12.40
N PRO A 60 -2.12 2.73 13.10
CA PRO A 60 -3.45 3.17 13.51
C PRO A 60 -4.34 3.52 12.31
N GLY A 61 -3.81 4.18 11.27
CA GLY A 61 -4.59 4.60 10.11
C GLY A 61 -5.15 3.44 9.30
N TRP A 62 -4.31 2.47 8.95
CA TRP A 62 -4.72 1.30 8.18
C TRP A 62 -5.63 0.35 8.98
N THR A 63 -5.41 0.25 10.30
CA THR A 63 -6.33 -0.50 11.17
C THR A 63 -7.70 0.16 11.23
N ALA A 64 -7.77 1.49 11.32
CA ALA A 64 -9.04 2.21 11.30
C ALA A 64 -9.79 2.05 9.97
N LEU A 65 -9.09 2.13 8.82
CA LEU A 65 -9.66 1.83 7.51
C LEU A 65 -10.24 0.41 7.45
N SER A 66 -9.54 -0.55 8.06
CA SER A 66 -9.88 -1.97 7.97
C SER A 66 -10.95 -2.40 8.97
N THR A 67 -11.21 -1.63 10.02
CA THR A 67 -12.16 -2.01 11.10
C THR A 67 -13.32 -1.03 11.22
N GLY A 68 -13.21 0.18 10.66
CA GLY A 68 -14.15 1.27 10.85
C GLY A 68 -14.18 1.83 12.27
N SER A 69 -13.22 1.46 13.13
CA SER A 69 -13.14 1.92 14.51
C SER A 69 -11.95 2.87 14.72
N TRP A 70 -11.98 3.66 15.79
CA TRP A 70 -10.91 4.60 16.13
C TRP A 70 -9.79 3.92 16.92
N PRO A 71 -8.58 4.52 17.00
CA PRO A 71 -7.46 3.92 17.72
C PRO A 71 -7.73 3.60 19.20
N GLY A 72 -8.57 4.39 19.87
CA GLY A 72 -9.05 4.07 21.22
C GLY A 72 -9.85 2.76 21.32
N THR A 73 -10.45 2.29 20.22
CA THR A 73 -11.25 1.07 20.14
C THR A 73 -10.43 -0.11 19.62
N HIS A 74 -9.74 0.02 18.49
CA HIS A 74 -8.93 -1.08 17.95
C HIS A 74 -7.59 -1.28 18.65
N ARG A 75 -7.11 -0.31 19.44
CA ARG A 75 -5.89 -0.34 20.28
C ARG A 75 -4.54 -0.45 19.56
N VAL A 76 -4.51 -0.57 18.25
CA VAL A 76 -3.28 -0.38 17.45
C VAL A 76 -2.98 1.11 17.35
N MET A 77 -1.93 1.60 18.02
CA MET A 77 -1.64 3.03 18.18
C MET A 77 -0.31 3.50 17.57
N ASP A 78 0.63 2.59 17.29
CA ASP A 78 2.01 2.94 16.91
C ASP A 78 2.65 1.77 16.14
N PHE A 79 3.81 2.00 15.52
CA PHE A 79 4.71 0.95 15.05
C PHE A 79 5.40 0.22 16.21
N ASN A 80 5.73 0.95 17.28
CA ASN A 80 6.45 0.40 18.43
C ASN A 80 5.56 0.41 19.68
N ILE A 81 4.72 -0.62 19.80
CA ILE A 81 3.73 -0.70 20.89
C ILE A 81 4.40 -1.30 22.13
N ARG A 82 4.16 -0.72 23.31
CA ARG A 82 4.70 -1.24 24.57
C ARG A 82 4.24 -2.68 24.83
N ALA A 83 5.20 -3.60 25.04
CA ALA A 83 4.90 -4.98 25.41
C ALA A 83 4.51 -5.09 26.91
N LEU A 84 3.22 -5.07 27.22
CA LEU A 84 2.74 -5.12 28.61
C LEU A 84 3.26 -6.35 29.35
N GLY A 85 3.81 -6.16 30.55
CA GLY A 85 4.44 -7.22 31.36
C GLY A 85 5.94 -7.38 31.15
N GLU A 86 6.50 -6.85 30.06
CA GLU A 86 7.94 -6.92 29.76
C GLU A 86 8.72 -5.74 30.37
N ARG A 87 10.04 -5.68 30.15
CA ARG A 87 10.87 -4.49 30.46
C ARG A 87 10.47 -3.27 29.62
N LEU A 88 10.66 -2.06 30.13
CA LEU A 88 10.23 -0.80 29.49
C LEU A 88 10.78 -0.58 28.07
N ASP A 89 11.96 -1.12 27.79
CA ASP A 89 12.66 -1.08 26.49
C ASP A 89 12.16 -2.11 25.48
N LYS A 90 11.18 -2.95 25.85
CA LYS A 90 10.59 -3.96 24.97
C LYS A 90 9.30 -3.46 24.32
N THR A 91 9.29 -3.52 23.00
CA THR A 91 8.16 -3.18 22.13
C THR A 91 7.72 -4.39 21.31
N THR A 92 6.46 -4.35 20.88
CA THR A 92 5.86 -5.24 19.89
C THR A 92 5.61 -4.42 18.64
N TRP A 93 5.95 -5.01 17.49
CA TRP A 93 5.70 -4.38 16.20
C TRP A 93 4.20 -4.22 15.95
N GLY A 94 3.76 -3.00 15.67
CA GLY A 94 2.37 -2.62 15.52
C GLY A 94 1.70 -3.15 14.26
N ILE A 95 2.49 -3.63 13.29
CA ILE A 95 1.99 -4.34 12.10
C ILE A 95 1.70 -5.79 12.47
N ASN A 96 0.64 -5.96 13.26
CA ASN A 96 0.26 -7.23 13.82
C ASN A 96 -1.25 -7.26 14.09
N THR A 97 -1.98 -8.08 13.32
CA THR A 97 -3.43 -8.24 13.46
C THR A 97 -3.84 -8.76 14.85
N GLY A 98 -2.96 -9.49 15.54
CA GLY A 98 -3.20 -9.98 16.89
C GLY A 98 -3.27 -8.90 17.96
N LEU A 99 -2.86 -7.66 17.67
CA LEU A 99 -2.96 -6.53 18.58
C LEU A 99 -4.31 -5.81 18.49
N CYS A 100 -5.07 -6.05 17.42
CA CYS A 100 -6.33 -5.36 17.18
C CYS A 100 -7.47 -5.93 18.04
N GLN A 101 -8.26 -5.05 18.65
CA GLN A 101 -9.44 -5.41 19.45
C GLN A 101 -10.78 -5.22 18.69
N SER A 102 -10.73 -4.99 17.39
CA SER A 102 -11.91 -4.81 16.53
C SER A 102 -11.98 -5.88 15.44
N GLU A 103 -13.18 -6.26 15.02
CA GLU A 103 -13.35 -7.15 13.87
C GLU A 103 -12.88 -6.43 12.59
N TYR A 104 -12.06 -7.12 11.80
CA TYR A 104 -11.65 -6.62 10.49
C TYR A 104 -12.74 -6.83 9.44
N LEU A 105 -12.83 -5.90 8.49
CA LEU A 105 -13.78 -5.92 7.39
C LEU A 105 -13.72 -7.22 6.60
N TRP A 106 -12.51 -7.75 6.32
CA TRP A 106 -12.36 -9.01 5.59
C TRP A 106 -12.88 -10.22 6.37
N ASN A 107 -12.77 -10.22 7.71
CA ASN A 107 -13.35 -11.28 8.54
C ASN A 107 -14.88 -11.22 8.52
N LEU A 108 -15.46 -10.02 8.57
CA LEU A 108 -16.90 -9.82 8.38
C LEU A 108 -17.37 -10.33 7.01
N VAL A 109 -16.63 -9.99 5.94
CA VAL A 109 -16.95 -10.44 4.56
C VAL A 109 -16.91 -11.97 4.47
N GLU A 110 -15.88 -12.61 5.01
CA GLU A 110 -15.79 -14.08 5.05
C GLU A 110 -16.93 -14.71 5.85
N ARG A 111 -17.24 -14.17 7.03
CA ARG A 111 -18.36 -14.64 7.86
C ARG A 111 -19.72 -14.47 7.19
N ALA A 112 -19.87 -13.48 6.31
CA ALA A 112 -21.06 -13.27 5.50
C ALA A 112 -21.13 -14.17 4.25
N GLY A 113 -20.18 -15.09 4.06
CA GLY A 113 -20.11 -16.00 2.92
C GLY A 113 -19.42 -15.41 1.68
N GLY A 114 -18.80 -14.23 1.81
CA GLY A 114 -17.97 -13.64 0.77
C GLY A 114 -16.56 -14.23 0.75
N LYS A 115 -15.80 -13.91 -0.30
CA LYS A 115 -14.39 -14.31 -0.44
C LYS A 115 -13.49 -13.08 -0.44
N PRO A 116 -12.90 -12.70 0.71
CA PRO A 116 -11.95 -11.59 0.74
C PRO A 116 -10.66 -11.97 0.02
N ILE A 117 -10.10 -11.01 -0.73
CA ILE A 117 -8.80 -11.12 -1.40
C ILE A 117 -7.97 -9.91 -0.97
N LEU A 118 -6.89 -10.16 -0.25
CA LEU A 118 -5.98 -9.14 0.26
C LEU A 118 -4.65 -9.27 -0.47
N VAL A 119 -4.19 -8.18 -1.07
CA VAL A 119 -2.90 -8.14 -1.77
C VAL A 119 -2.08 -7.00 -1.20
N LYS A 120 -1.05 -7.34 -0.44
CA LYS A 120 -0.15 -6.40 0.23
C LYS A 120 -0.87 -5.35 1.09
N TRP A 121 -2.08 -5.67 1.55
CA TRP A 121 -2.87 -4.76 2.36
C TRP A 121 -2.17 -4.56 3.72
N GLU A 122 -1.88 -3.32 4.06
CA GLU A 122 -1.17 -2.97 5.27
C GLU A 122 -1.97 -3.40 6.50
N MET A 123 -1.27 -3.89 7.53
CA MET A 123 -1.86 -4.39 8.78
C MET A 123 -2.72 -5.65 8.61
N SER A 124 -2.56 -6.42 7.54
CA SER A 124 -3.24 -7.72 7.40
C SER A 124 -2.43 -8.92 7.90
N TRP A 125 -1.19 -8.74 8.36
CA TRP A 125 -0.35 -9.80 8.93
C TRP A 125 -0.43 -9.86 10.46
N PRO A 126 -0.43 -11.05 11.09
CA PRO A 126 -0.64 -12.36 10.48
C PRO A 126 -2.03 -12.51 9.83
N PRO A 127 -2.19 -13.37 8.81
CA PRO A 127 -3.48 -13.54 8.14
C PRO A 127 -4.56 -14.01 9.13
N THR A 128 -5.73 -13.38 9.11
CA THR A 128 -6.90 -13.81 9.91
C THR A 128 -8.01 -14.43 9.06
N VAL A 129 -7.89 -14.40 7.72
CA VAL A 129 -8.81 -15.07 6.79
C VAL A 129 -8.58 -16.58 6.79
N LYS A 130 -9.64 -17.37 6.61
CA LYS A 130 -9.56 -18.86 6.58
C LYS A 130 -9.77 -19.46 5.19
N THR A 131 -10.66 -18.85 4.41
CA THR A 131 -11.12 -19.27 3.08
C THR A 131 -10.82 -18.21 2.00
N GLY A 132 -10.53 -16.98 2.44
CA GLY A 132 -10.02 -15.91 1.60
C GLY A 132 -8.61 -16.16 1.05
N ILE A 133 -8.15 -15.23 0.23
CA ILE A 133 -6.78 -15.22 -0.30
C ILE A 133 -6.06 -14.04 0.31
N GLN A 134 -4.85 -14.25 0.83
CA GLN A 134 -3.99 -13.17 1.29
C GLN A 134 -2.59 -13.35 0.70
N VAL A 135 -2.08 -12.30 0.09
CA VAL A 135 -0.71 -12.19 -0.41
C VAL A 135 -0.02 -11.11 0.41
N GLU A 136 0.99 -11.48 1.21
CA GLU A 136 1.69 -10.56 2.13
C GLU A 136 0.77 -9.88 3.15
N GLY A 137 1.20 -8.75 3.73
CA GLY A 137 0.42 -7.97 4.71
C GLY A 137 1.26 -7.32 5.82
N THR A 138 2.59 -7.48 5.76
CA THR A 138 3.55 -7.03 6.78
C THR A 138 3.89 -5.53 6.70
N GLY A 139 3.32 -4.80 5.74
CA GLY A 139 3.45 -3.34 5.57
C GLY A 139 4.80 -2.88 5.00
N PRO A 140 5.04 -1.56 4.91
CA PRO A 140 6.32 -1.02 4.45
C PRO A 140 7.43 -1.28 5.49
N GLY A 141 8.66 -1.51 5.01
CA GLY A 141 9.87 -1.53 5.86
C GLY A 141 10.40 -2.91 6.27
N VAL A 142 9.60 -3.97 6.23
CA VAL A 142 10.09 -5.35 6.30
C VAL A 142 10.10 -5.94 4.89
N SER A 143 11.18 -6.63 4.52
CA SER A 143 11.27 -7.29 3.22
C SER A 143 10.05 -8.19 3.02
N ASN A 144 9.17 -7.79 2.10
CA ASN A 144 8.02 -8.62 1.72
C ASN A 144 8.58 -9.96 1.21
N HIS A 145 8.06 -11.09 1.69
CA HIS A 145 8.53 -12.40 1.24
C HIS A 145 8.34 -12.58 -0.28
N HIS A 146 7.27 -11.99 -0.82
CA HIS A 146 6.95 -11.89 -2.24
C HIS A 146 7.05 -10.44 -2.71
N GLN A 147 8.27 -9.88 -2.66
CA GLN A 147 8.54 -8.58 -3.23
C GLN A 147 8.49 -8.63 -4.77
N ILE A 148 7.38 -8.16 -5.34
CA ILE A 148 7.16 -8.11 -6.79
C ILE A 148 8.11 -7.11 -7.50
N ALA A 149 8.45 -6.01 -6.82
CA ALA A 149 9.37 -4.97 -7.32
C ALA A 149 10.10 -4.27 -6.16
N GLY A 150 11.26 -3.68 -6.46
CA GLY A 150 12.04 -2.87 -5.53
C GLY A 150 11.30 -1.61 -5.07
N TYR A 151 11.92 -0.80 -4.22
CA TYR A 151 11.45 0.57 -3.99
C TYR A 151 11.81 1.40 -5.22
N HIS A 152 10.80 1.90 -5.92
CA HIS A 152 10.98 2.72 -7.12
C HIS A 152 10.43 4.13 -6.87
N LEU A 153 11.17 5.14 -7.33
CA LEU A 153 10.68 6.51 -7.42
C LEU A 153 10.16 6.72 -8.84
N PHE A 154 8.85 6.86 -8.98
CA PHE A 154 8.23 7.23 -10.25
C PHE A 154 8.01 8.74 -10.29
N VAL A 155 8.49 9.38 -11.35
CA VAL A 155 8.33 10.82 -11.58
C VAL A 155 7.57 11.04 -12.88
N ALA A 156 6.58 11.92 -12.86
CA ALA A 156 5.86 12.35 -14.07
C ALA A 156 6.36 13.72 -14.51
N GLY A 157 6.55 13.91 -15.82
CA GLY A 157 6.89 15.21 -16.44
C GLY A 157 8.38 15.55 -16.50
N LYS A 158 8.70 16.85 -16.70
CA LYS A 158 10.07 17.39 -16.65
C LYS A 158 10.58 17.33 -15.21
N TRP A 159 11.24 16.23 -14.86
CA TRP A 159 11.92 16.11 -13.57
C TRP A 159 13.06 17.14 -13.50
N ALA A 160 13.00 18.00 -12.50
CA ALA A 160 14.17 18.71 -11.99
C ALA A 160 14.45 18.12 -10.60
N PRO A 161 15.69 17.68 -10.30
CA PRO A 161 16.05 17.24 -8.96
C PRO A 161 15.78 18.39 -7.99
N ARG A 162 14.71 18.28 -7.21
CA ARG A 162 14.53 19.13 -6.04
C ARG A 162 15.22 18.41 -4.89
N PRO A 163 16.19 19.02 -4.20
CA PRO A 163 16.66 18.51 -2.93
C PRO A 163 15.43 18.46 -2.01
N ILE A 164 14.90 17.27 -1.74
CA ILE A 164 13.93 17.09 -0.67
C ILE A 164 14.73 17.27 0.62
N GLY A 165 14.78 18.50 1.11
CA GLY A 165 15.43 18.82 2.37
C GLY A 165 14.67 18.17 3.52
N GLY A 166 15.38 17.41 4.33
CA GLY A 166 14.87 16.77 5.54
C GLY A 166 16.03 16.11 6.27
N GLN A 167 15.99 16.12 7.60
CA GLN A 167 16.93 15.35 8.39
C GLN A 167 16.67 13.87 8.10
N ARG A 168 17.65 13.17 7.53
CA ARG A 168 17.55 11.73 7.32
C ARG A 168 17.73 11.06 8.68
N ASP A 169 16.79 10.21 9.06
CA ASP A 169 16.96 9.40 10.26
C ASP A 169 18.24 8.56 10.14
N PRO A 170 19.00 8.42 11.22
CA PRO A 170 20.21 7.61 11.20
C PRO A 170 19.86 6.16 10.88
N GLU A 171 20.81 5.44 10.28
CA GLU A 171 20.65 4.04 9.84
C GLU A 171 20.23 3.08 10.97
N THR A 172 20.47 3.47 12.22
CA THR A 172 20.05 2.75 13.43
C THR A 172 18.56 2.89 13.74
N LEU A 173 17.91 3.93 13.22
CA LEU A 173 16.52 4.29 13.51
C LEU A 173 15.58 3.88 12.36
N ASP A 174 16.03 4.01 11.11
CA ASP A 174 15.28 3.61 9.91
C ASP A 174 16.17 2.81 8.94
N PRO A 175 16.06 1.47 8.90
CA PRO A 175 16.81 0.64 7.96
C PRO A 175 16.43 0.90 6.50
N SER A 176 15.25 1.49 6.23
CA SER A 176 14.89 1.93 4.88
C SER A 176 15.77 3.09 4.40
N ALA A 177 16.43 3.81 5.32
CA ALA A 177 17.47 4.78 5.00
C ALA A 177 18.73 4.15 4.37
N LEU A 178 18.93 2.83 4.44
CA LEU A 178 19.98 2.13 3.65
C LEU A 178 19.67 2.08 2.15
N GLN A 179 18.43 2.41 1.76
CA GLN A 179 18.04 2.48 0.37
C GLN A 179 18.53 3.80 -0.23
N LYS A 180 19.68 3.72 -0.89
CA LYS A 180 20.01 4.68 -1.94
C LYS A 180 19.07 4.39 -3.10
N VAL A 181 18.67 5.40 -3.88
CA VAL A 181 18.12 5.16 -5.22
C VAL A 181 19.24 4.47 -6.00
N ARG A 182 19.25 3.13 -6.00
CA ARG A 182 20.32 2.31 -6.60
C ARG A 182 20.13 2.15 -8.10
N HIS A 183 18.91 2.34 -8.57
CA HIS A 183 18.54 2.25 -9.98
C HIS A 183 17.41 3.24 -10.28
N VAL A 184 17.58 3.96 -11.38
CA VAL A 184 16.48 4.66 -12.05
C VAL A 184 16.23 3.85 -13.31
N ASP A 185 15.07 3.23 -13.41
CA ASP A 185 14.65 2.56 -14.65
C ASP A 185 14.00 3.61 -15.55
N PRO A 186 14.69 4.11 -16.61
CA PRO A 186 14.05 5.00 -17.56
C PRO A 186 12.94 4.22 -18.26
N VAL A 187 11.73 4.75 -18.17
CA VAL A 187 10.59 4.16 -18.84
C VAL A 187 10.37 4.92 -20.15
N THR A 188 10.51 4.22 -21.27
CA THR A 188 10.23 4.80 -22.59
C THR A 188 8.74 4.83 -22.83
N ILE A 189 8.22 6.02 -23.10
CA ILE A 189 6.85 6.23 -23.52
C ILE A 189 6.84 6.28 -25.04
N THR A 190 6.10 5.38 -25.68
CA THR A 190 6.01 5.31 -27.15
C THR A 190 4.57 5.57 -27.59
N PRO A 191 4.34 6.41 -28.60
CA PRO A 191 3.05 6.47 -29.28
C PRO A 191 2.68 5.07 -29.82
N ILE A 192 1.42 4.69 -29.70
CA ILE A 192 0.88 3.47 -30.31
C ILE A 192 -0.30 3.80 -31.19
N ASP A 193 -0.46 3.02 -32.26
CA ASP A 193 -1.61 3.10 -33.13
C ASP A 193 -2.84 2.48 -32.44
N ASP A 194 -3.99 3.11 -32.67
CA ASP A 194 -5.23 2.99 -31.90
C ASP A 194 -6.00 1.66 -32.09
N THR A 195 -5.37 0.64 -32.67
CA THR A 195 -6.11 -0.45 -33.33
C THR A 195 -6.55 -1.60 -32.43
N ASP A 196 -6.02 -1.71 -31.21
CA ASP A 196 -6.30 -2.82 -30.28
C ASP A 196 -7.01 -2.39 -28.98
N TRP A 197 -7.40 -1.12 -28.85
CA TRP A 197 -8.01 -0.57 -27.63
C TRP A 197 -9.45 -0.13 -27.89
N ASP A 198 -10.38 -0.69 -27.11
CA ASP A 198 -11.80 -0.36 -27.23
C ASP A 198 -12.17 0.75 -26.21
N ALA A 199 -12.95 1.74 -26.66
CA ALA A 199 -13.47 2.87 -25.86
C ALA A 199 -12.43 3.88 -25.30
N LEU A 200 -11.50 4.35 -26.12
CA LEU A 200 -10.59 5.43 -25.75
C LEU A 200 -11.27 6.82 -25.74
N PRO A 201 -10.90 7.72 -24.82
CA PRO A 201 -11.45 9.07 -24.76
C PRO A 201 -10.86 9.95 -25.88
N ASP A 202 -11.64 10.95 -26.31
CA ASP A 202 -11.16 11.96 -27.25
C ASP A 202 -9.89 12.64 -26.72
N SER A 203 -8.81 12.61 -27.51
CA SER A 203 -7.51 13.18 -27.16
C SER A 203 -6.92 13.92 -28.37
N ALA A 204 -6.30 15.08 -28.11
CA ALA A 204 -5.54 15.82 -29.12
C ALA A 204 -4.17 15.17 -29.41
N GLU A 205 -3.71 14.27 -28.52
CA GLU A 205 -2.43 13.58 -28.59
C GLU A 205 -2.64 12.07 -28.80
N PRO A 206 -1.77 11.39 -29.55
CA PRO A 206 -1.88 9.95 -29.78
C PRO A 206 -1.77 9.17 -28.46
N VAL A 207 -2.42 8.01 -28.42
CA VAL A 207 -2.34 7.09 -27.28
C VAL A 207 -0.87 6.70 -27.07
N GLN A 208 -0.43 6.79 -25.82
CA GLN A 208 0.93 6.45 -25.44
C GLN A 208 0.93 5.13 -24.68
N ALA A 209 1.73 4.17 -25.14
CA ALA A 209 2.00 2.96 -24.41
C ALA A 209 3.25 3.13 -23.56
N VAL A 210 3.21 2.45 -22.42
CA VAL A 210 4.33 2.33 -21.52
C VAL A 210 4.51 0.87 -21.16
N GLN A 211 5.67 0.30 -21.50
CA GLN A 211 6.02 -1.06 -21.09
C GLN A 211 6.90 -1.01 -19.85
N LEU A 212 6.29 -1.21 -18.69
CA LEU A 212 7.03 -1.43 -17.45
C LEU A 212 7.36 -2.93 -17.32
N THR A 213 8.62 -3.29 -17.50
CA THR A 213 9.06 -4.67 -17.29
C THR A 213 9.39 -4.88 -15.82
N ILE A 214 8.41 -5.39 -15.07
CA ILE A 214 8.62 -5.77 -13.67
C ILE A 214 9.34 -7.12 -13.65
N ARG A 215 10.59 -7.14 -13.19
CA ARG A 215 11.36 -8.38 -13.03
C ARG A 215 11.27 -8.85 -11.58
N PRO A 216 10.81 -10.09 -11.33
CA PRO A 216 10.85 -10.66 -9.99
C PRO A 216 12.24 -10.53 -9.37
N LEU A 217 12.29 -10.15 -8.09
CA LEU A 217 13.53 -10.20 -7.32
C LEU A 217 13.83 -11.68 -7.05
N ALA A 218 14.87 -12.22 -7.68
CA ALA A 218 15.40 -13.53 -7.32
C ALA A 218 16.17 -13.40 -5.98
N ARG A 219 16.06 -14.39 -5.09
CA ARG A 219 16.90 -14.45 -3.88
C ARG A 219 18.37 -14.48 -4.31
N GLY A 220 19.22 -13.71 -3.62
CA GLY A 220 20.66 -13.63 -3.91
C GLY A 220 21.09 -12.52 -4.88
N ARG A 221 20.18 -11.64 -5.34
CA ARG A 221 20.57 -10.44 -6.11
C ARG A 221 21.21 -9.40 -5.18
N GLU A 222 22.29 -8.76 -5.62
CA GLU A 222 23.07 -7.78 -4.82
C GLU A 222 22.27 -6.55 -4.34
N ASP A 223 21.13 -6.27 -4.97
CA ASP A 223 20.23 -5.16 -4.65
C ASP A 223 19.12 -5.52 -3.64
N VAL A 224 19.02 -6.79 -3.22
CA VAL A 224 18.05 -7.25 -2.21
C VAL A 224 18.66 -7.13 -0.83
N MET A 225 17.99 -6.44 0.10
CA MET A 225 18.41 -6.40 1.50
C MET A 225 18.47 -7.83 2.05
N PRO A 226 19.59 -8.28 2.63
CA PRO A 226 19.65 -9.56 3.32
C PRO A 226 18.57 -9.58 4.41
N SER A 227 17.67 -10.57 4.38
CA SER A 227 16.75 -10.77 5.51
C SER A 227 17.50 -11.51 6.63
N VAL A 228 17.19 -11.29 7.90
CA VAL A 228 17.71 -12.13 9.01
C VAL A 228 17.34 -13.62 8.91
N HIS A 229 16.53 -14.00 7.92
CA HIS A 229 16.20 -15.38 7.56
C HIS A 229 16.90 -15.84 6.25
N SER A 230 17.88 -15.07 5.74
CA SER A 230 18.64 -15.43 4.53
C SER A 230 19.78 -16.41 4.79
N GLU A 231 20.11 -16.68 6.05
CA GLU A 231 21.08 -17.70 6.46
C GLU A 231 20.38 -18.98 6.94
N GLY A 232 19.45 -19.49 6.13
CA GLY A 232 18.92 -20.83 6.27
C GLY A 232 19.42 -21.68 5.11
N ASP A 233 20.24 -22.68 5.42
CA ASP A 233 20.89 -23.62 4.51
C ASP A 233 20.08 -23.90 3.23
N ALA A 234 20.58 -23.38 2.11
CA ALA A 234 20.44 -24.06 0.83
C ALA A 234 21.50 -25.17 0.80
N SER A 235 21.30 -26.21 1.61
CA SER A 235 21.93 -27.50 1.35
C SER A 235 21.04 -28.23 0.35
N ASP A 236 21.63 -28.53 -0.80
CA ASP A 236 21.07 -29.27 -1.92
C ASP A 236 20.19 -30.47 -1.53
N GLU A 237 18.95 -30.51 -2.06
CA GLU A 237 18.31 -31.66 -2.74
C GLU A 237 16.97 -31.25 -3.39
#